data_AF-A0A0F7ZWW1-F1
#
_entry.id   AF-A0A0F7ZWW1-F1
#
_cell.length_a   1.000
_cell.length_b   1.000
_cell.length_c   1.000
_cell.angle_alpha   90.00
_cell.angle_beta   90.00
_cell.angle_gamma   90.00
#
_symmetry.space_group_name_H-M   'P 1'
#
loop_
_entity.id
_entity.type
_entity.pdbx_description
1 polymer ?
#
loop_
_entity_poly.entity_id
_entity_poly.type
_entity_poly.pdbx_seq_one_letter_code
_entity_poly.pdbx_strand_id
1 'polypeptide(L)'
;MEQNHSTLHSQKAYSIAASDYESRRREFLYETKLITGAKTTITESISKAKLISLREEETLRQWVKKLEASTAPTKGFMLERTRKLYSAHLNASKKSFLEWLARWEEIMEEADLYFLTEALTGQWLRDIAAIIRPYSDGYATIFQEESKKIDEEAALAQYRVYQSLRPGSATTQAPALTGESSSWNYQLVARKIREILEQQPEHPTSRGVKRGAGFLAGDDESSEEQQPKKKRGSRTRCKACGIPGHELSNCWTVFEELRPAQIGKNNKAYEKVQKALKEDPSLQKKVNQIRITRNQDEKK
;
A
#
# COMPACT_ATOMS: atom_id res chain seq x y z
N MET A 1 -5.73 78.49 34.63
CA MET A 1 -6.02 77.72 33.39
C MET A 1 -5.83 76.21 33.53
N GLU A 2 -5.29 75.70 34.65
CA GLU A 2 -4.99 74.26 34.81
C GLU A 2 -6.22 73.36 35.06
N GLN A 3 -7.30 73.89 35.64
CA GLN A 3 -8.51 73.11 35.94
C GLN A 3 -9.28 72.67 34.68
N ASN A 4 -9.23 73.44 33.58
CA ASN A 4 -9.91 73.09 32.33
C ASN A 4 -9.18 72.00 31.52
N HIS A 5 -7.86 71.86 31.69
CA HIS A 5 -7.08 70.81 31.02
C HIS A 5 -7.31 69.43 31.65
N SER A 6 -7.54 69.38 32.97
CA SER A 6 -7.82 68.14 33.69
C SER A 6 -9.21 67.56 33.36
N THR A 7 -10.24 68.40 33.26
CA THR A 7 -11.59 67.99 32.87
C THR A 7 -11.66 67.50 31.41
N LEU A 8 -10.95 68.14 30.49
CA LEU A 8 -10.87 67.69 29.09
C LEU A 8 -10.16 66.34 28.94
N HIS A 9 -9.08 66.10 29.68
CA HIS A 9 -8.41 64.80 29.70
C HIS A 9 -9.29 63.70 30.30
N SER A 10 -10.00 64.01 31.38
CA SER A 10 -10.95 63.11 32.02
C SER A 10 -12.10 62.74 31.06
N GLN A 11 -12.71 63.73 30.40
CA GLN A 11 -13.78 63.50 29.41
C GLN A 11 -13.34 62.63 28.23
N LYS A 12 -12.12 62.84 27.71
CA LYS A 12 -11.55 61.99 26.65
C LYS A 12 -11.29 60.57 27.13
N ALA A 13 -10.81 60.38 28.36
CA ALA A 13 -10.62 59.06 28.94
C ALA A 13 -11.96 58.31 29.10
N TYR A 14 -13.03 59.01 29.54
CA TYR A 14 -14.38 58.44 29.61
C TYR A 14 -14.94 58.07 28.24
N SER A 15 -14.75 58.90 27.21
CA SER A 15 -15.25 58.58 25.87
C SER A 15 -14.53 57.39 25.24
N ILE A 16 -13.22 57.25 25.47
CA ILE A 16 -12.45 56.07 25.06
C ILE A 16 -12.95 54.82 25.81
N ALA A 17 -13.10 54.90 27.13
CA ALA A 17 -13.60 53.77 27.93
C ALA A 17 -15.02 53.33 27.54
N ALA A 18 -15.90 54.28 27.19
CA ALA A 18 -17.25 53.99 26.70
C ALA A 18 -17.21 53.28 25.33
N SER A 19 -16.38 53.76 24.40
CA SER A 19 -16.17 53.12 23.10
C SER A 19 -15.60 51.71 23.23
N ASP A 20 -14.62 51.51 24.11
CA ASP A 20 -14.03 50.19 24.38
C ASP A 20 -15.06 49.23 24.98
N TYR A 21 -15.88 49.71 25.92
CA TYR A 21 -16.98 48.93 26.48
C TYR A 21 -18.00 48.53 25.42
N GLU A 22 -18.40 49.45 24.53
CA GLU A 22 -19.32 49.16 23.43
C GLU A 22 -18.73 48.16 22.42
N SER A 23 -17.43 48.21 22.15
CA SER A 23 -16.75 47.21 21.30
C SER A 23 -16.80 45.83 21.94
N ARG A 24 -16.35 45.72 23.20
CA ARG A 24 -16.37 44.45 23.95
C ARG A 24 -17.77 43.89 24.13
N ARG A 25 -18.77 44.76 24.33
CA ARG A 25 -20.18 44.37 24.41
C ARG A 25 -20.68 43.81 23.07
N ARG A 26 -20.32 44.42 21.94
CA ARG A 26 -20.67 43.90 20.60
C ARG A 26 -20.03 42.53 20.35
N GLU A 27 -18.76 42.37 20.68
CA GLU A 27 -18.04 41.09 20.58
C GLU A 27 -18.71 40.02 21.45
N PHE A 28 -18.99 40.32 22.71
CA PHE A 28 -19.67 39.40 23.63
C PHE A 28 -21.05 38.97 23.11
N LEU A 29 -21.85 39.90 22.59
CA LEU A 29 -23.16 39.58 22.01
C LEU A 29 -23.02 38.70 20.76
N TYR A 30 -22.01 38.96 19.94
CA TYR A 30 -21.71 38.14 18.76
C TYR A 30 -21.29 36.72 19.14
N GLU A 31 -20.38 36.56 20.09
CA GLU A 31 -19.98 35.25 20.63
C GLU A 31 -21.17 34.50 21.23
N THR A 32 -22.01 35.20 22.01
CA THR A 32 -23.22 34.61 22.59
C THR A 32 -24.15 34.09 21.49
N LYS A 33 -24.33 34.86 20.41
CA LYS A 33 -25.13 34.44 19.26
C LYS A 33 -24.55 33.18 18.59
N LEU A 34 -23.23 33.10 18.42
CA LEU A 34 -22.55 31.93 17.85
C LEU A 34 -22.70 30.69 18.76
N ILE A 35 -22.53 30.87 20.08
CA ILE A 35 -22.69 29.78 21.06
C ILE A 35 -24.11 29.25 21.05
N THR A 36 -25.12 30.13 21.05
CA THR A 36 -26.53 29.73 20.97
C THR A 36 -26.81 29.01 19.66
N GLY A 37 -26.35 29.54 18.52
CA GLY A 37 -26.49 28.88 17.22
C GLY A 37 -25.87 27.48 17.20
N ALA A 38 -24.65 27.33 17.74
CA ALA A 38 -23.98 26.04 17.84
C ALA A 38 -24.73 25.05 18.75
N LYS A 39 -25.26 25.51 19.89
CA LYS A 39 -26.10 24.68 20.77
C LYS A 39 -27.36 24.21 20.03
N THR A 40 -28.04 25.10 19.30
CA THR A 40 -29.21 24.74 18.49
C THR A 40 -28.89 23.66 17.46
N THR A 41 -27.81 23.83 16.68
CA THR A 41 -27.37 22.82 15.70
C THR A 41 -27.06 21.47 16.36
N ILE A 42 -26.42 21.47 17.53
CA ILE A 42 -26.19 20.24 18.29
C ILE A 42 -27.53 19.63 18.70
N THR A 43 -28.46 20.42 19.23
CA THR A 43 -29.75 19.88 19.69
C THR A 43 -30.58 19.26 18.57
N GLU A 44 -30.48 19.80 17.36
CA GLU A 44 -31.20 19.30 16.18
C GLU A 44 -30.56 18.05 15.57
N SER A 45 -29.23 17.91 15.68
CA SER A 45 -28.47 16.83 15.03
C SER A 45 -28.35 15.55 15.84
N ILE A 46 -28.56 15.60 17.16
CA ILE A 46 -28.39 14.43 18.03
C ILE A 46 -29.72 13.78 18.45
N SER A 47 -29.67 12.49 18.79
CA SER A 47 -30.84 11.75 19.27
C SER A 47 -31.39 12.32 20.59
N LYS A 48 -32.72 12.24 20.79
CA LYS A 48 -33.41 12.68 22.01
C LYS A 48 -32.82 12.10 23.31
N ALA A 49 -32.36 10.86 23.29
CA ALA A 49 -31.74 10.22 24.45
C ALA A 49 -30.45 10.91 24.90
N LYS A 50 -29.66 11.46 23.96
CA LYS A 50 -28.41 12.17 24.26
C LYS A 50 -28.65 13.59 24.76
N LEU A 51 -29.75 14.23 24.34
CA LEU A 51 -30.17 15.54 24.86
C LEU A 51 -30.41 15.53 26.37
N ILE A 52 -30.93 14.44 26.92
CA ILE A 52 -31.22 14.32 28.37
C ILE A 52 -29.95 14.53 29.23
N SER A 53 -28.78 14.19 28.69
CA SER A 53 -27.50 14.32 29.40
C SER A 53 -26.87 15.72 29.31
N LEU A 54 -27.38 16.57 28.43
CA LEU A 54 -26.90 17.92 28.16
C LEU A 54 -27.75 18.94 28.91
N ARG A 55 -27.14 19.68 29.84
CA ARG A 55 -27.84 20.70 30.62
C ARG A 55 -27.67 22.07 30.00
N GLU A 56 -28.71 22.90 30.01
CA GLU A 56 -28.70 24.19 29.34
C GLU A 56 -27.64 25.15 29.92
N GLU A 57 -27.36 25.05 31.23
CA GLU A 57 -26.40 25.88 31.96
C GLU A 57 -24.93 25.53 31.65
N GLU A 58 -24.69 24.39 30.99
CA GLU A 58 -23.34 23.96 30.64
C GLU A 58 -22.80 24.72 29.43
N THR A 59 -21.48 24.90 29.41
CA THR A 59 -20.78 25.51 28.27
C THR A 59 -20.83 24.59 27.05
N LEU A 60 -20.74 25.18 25.85
CA LEU A 60 -20.67 24.43 24.59
C LEU A 60 -19.54 23.38 24.62
N ARG A 61 -18.40 23.70 25.22
CA ARG A 61 -17.27 22.76 25.37
C ARG A 61 -17.62 21.56 26.24
N GLN A 62 -18.37 21.75 27.32
CA GLN A 62 -18.84 20.65 28.17
C GLN A 62 -19.83 19.76 27.42
N TRP A 63 -20.72 20.35 26.63
CA TRP A 63 -21.62 19.58 25.75
C TRP A 63 -20.83 18.71 24.79
N VAL A 64 -19.87 19.28 24.06
CA VAL A 64 -19.05 18.54 23.11
C VAL A 64 -18.30 17.40 23.79
N LYS A 65 -17.68 17.63 24.96
CA LYS A 65 -16.97 16.58 25.71
C LYS A 65 -17.87 15.44 26.17
N LYS A 66 -19.09 15.75 26.65
CA LYS A 66 -20.06 14.72 27.05
C LYS A 66 -20.57 13.93 25.85
N LEU A 67 -20.85 14.63 24.76
CA LEU A 67 -21.23 13.99 23.52
C LEU A 67 -20.13 13.06 23.05
N GLU A 68 -18.89 13.55 22.95
CA GLU A 68 -17.71 12.76 22.63
C GLU A 68 -17.61 11.51 23.51
N ALA A 69 -17.69 11.63 24.84
CA ALA A 69 -17.65 10.48 25.73
C ALA A 69 -18.81 9.48 25.52
N SER A 70 -20.00 9.95 25.15
CA SER A 70 -21.20 9.11 24.93
C SER A 70 -21.34 8.58 23.49
N THR A 71 -20.66 9.18 22.53
CA THR A 71 -20.66 8.83 21.10
C THR A 71 -19.41 8.09 20.68
N ALA A 72 -18.31 8.27 21.42
CA ALA A 72 -17.04 7.65 21.09
C ALA A 72 -17.22 6.14 21.05
N PRO A 73 -17.03 5.51 19.88
CA PRO A 73 -17.06 4.07 19.80
C PRO A 73 -15.98 3.50 20.72
N THR A 74 -16.29 2.39 21.38
CA THR A 74 -15.31 1.70 22.23
C THR A 74 -14.09 1.32 21.37
N LYS A 75 -12.88 1.39 21.92
CA LYS A 75 -11.65 0.99 21.21
C LYS A 75 -11.79 -0.40 20.57
N GLY A 76 -12.37 -1.36 21.29
CA GLY A 76 -12.64 -2.71 20.77
C GLY A 76 -13.59 -2.75 19.56
N PHE A 77 -14.60 -1.88 19.53
CA PHE A 77 -15.49 -1.77 18.37
C PHE A 77 -14.76 -1.21 17.15
N MET A 78 -13.95 -0.15 17.35
CA MET A 78 -13.14 0.42 16.27
C MET A 78 -12.12 -0.58 15.74
N LEU A 79 -11.44 -1.32 16.61
CA LEU A 79 -10.53 -2.40 16.22
C LEU A 79 -11.21 -3.42 15.31
N GLU A 80 -12.37 -3.95 15.72
CA GLU A 80 -13.09 -4.96 14.94
C GLU A 80 -13.63 -4.39 13.63
N ARG A 81 -14.08 -3.12 13.64
CA ARG A 81 -14.51 -2.41 12.44
C ARG A 81 -13.36 -2.25 11.45
N THR A 82 -12.20 -1.77 11.90
CA THR A 82 -11.04 -1.54 11.04
C THR A 82 -10.50 -2.85 10.50
N ARG A 83 -10.46 -3.93 11.30
CA ARG A 83 -10.14 -5.29 10.83
C ARG A 83 -11.07 -5.73 9.70
N LYS A 84 -12.39 -5.57 9.87
CA LYS A 84 -13.36 -5.91 8.82
C LYS A 84 -13.18 -5.08 7.56
N LEU A 85 -12.95 -3.77 7.71
CA LEU A 85 -12.68 -2.88 6.58
C LEU A 85 -11.42 -3.31 5.82
N TYR A 86 -10.35 -3.62 6.55
CA TYR A 86 -9.10 -4.11 5.99
C TYR A 86 -9.30 -5.41 5.20
N SER A 87 -9.87 -6.45 5.82
CA SER A 87 -10.11 -7.74 5.15
C SER A 87 -11.05 -7.62 3.95
N ALA A 88 -12.08 -6.78 4.02
CA ALA A 88 -12.97 -6.51 2.90
C ALA A 88 -12.23 -5.79 1.76
N HIS A 89 -11.41 -4.79 2.09
CA HIS A 89 -10.65 -4.01 1.12
C HIS A 89 -9.56 -4.82 0.41
N LEU A 90 -8.89 -5.73 1.13
CA LEU A 90 -7.95 -6.68 0.52
C LEU A 90 -8.61 -7.53 -0.58
N ASN A 91 -9.87 -7.91 -0.40
CA ASN A 91 -10.65 -8.69 -1.38
C ASN A 91 -11.35 -7.84 -2.43
N ALA A 92 -11.32 -6.51 -2.31
CA ALA A 92 -11.95 -5.61 -3.25
C ALA A 92 -11.29 -5.67 -4.64
N SER A 93 -12.08 -5.26 -5.65
CA SER A 93 -11.64 -5.14 -7.04
C SER A 93 -10.50 -4.13 -7.18
N LYS A 94 -9.43 -4.54 -7.86
CA LYS A 94 -8.21 -3.73 -8.08
C LYS A 94 -8.13 -3.13 -9.49
N LYS A 95 -9.29 -2.87 -10.10
CA LYS A 95 -9.39 -2.29 -11.46
C LYS A 95 -8.72 -0.90 -11.54
N SER A 96 -8.95 -0.06 -10.53
CA SER A 96 -8.19 1.18 -10.32
C SER A 96 -7.24 0.93 -9.17
N PHE A 97 -6.04 0.41 -9.47
CA PHE A 97 -5.10 -0.01 -8.43
C PHE A 97 -4.62 1.19 -7.58
N LEU A 98 -4.44 2.37 -8.17
CA LEU A 98 -4.01 3.56 -7.44
C LEU A 98 -5.08 4.06 -6.46
N GLU A 99 -6.35 4.06 -6.85
CA GLU A 99 -7.46 4.35 -5.92
C GLU A 99 -7.56 3.28 -4.82
N TRP A 100 -7.38 2.01 -5.19
CA TRP A 100 -7.34 0.91 -4.23
C TRP A 100 -6.20 1.10 -3.22
N LEU A 101 -5.02 1.53 -3.67
CA LEU A 101 -3.85 1.77 -2.83
C LEU A 101 -4.07 2.97 -1.89
N ALA A 102 -4.61 4.08 -2.39
CA ALA A 102 -4.93 5.25 -1.56
C ALA A 102 -5.93 4.88 -0.45
N ARG A 103 -6.98 4.12 -0.79
CA ARG A 103 -7.94 3.64 0.22
C ARG A 103 -7.30 2.65 1.20
N TRP A 104 -6.33 1.87 0.76
CA TRP A 104 -5.58 0.98 1.65
C TRP A 104 -4.73 1.78 2.65
N GLU A 105 -4.05 2.85 2.22
CA GLU A 105 -3.31 3.75 3.11
C GLU A 105 -4.22 4.39 4.17
N GLU A 106 -5.41 4.86 3.80
CA GLU A 106 -6.39 5.41 4.75
C GLU A 106 -6.77 4.38 5.83
N ILE A 107 -6.96 3.11 5.44
CA ILE A 107 -7.27 2.03 6.38
C ILE A 107 -6.07 1.73 7.29
N MET A 108 -4.85 1.77 6.76
CA MET A 108 -3.64 1.55 7.55
C MET A 108 -3.40 2.68 8.56
N GLU A 109 -3.70 3.93 8.20
CA GLU A 109 -3.66 5.08 9.11
C GLU A 109 -4.67 4.91 10.25
N GLU A 110 -5.90 4.48 9.94
CA GLU A 110 -6.91 4.17 10.95
C GLU A 110 -6.45 2.98 11.83
N ALA A 111 -5.77 2.00 11.25
CA ALA A 111 -5.25 0.85 11.97
C ALA A 111 -4.13 1.22 12.96
N ASP A 112 -3.26 2.16 12.58
CA ASP A 112 -2.21 2.70 13.45
C ASP A 112 -2.80 3.48 14.63
N LEU A 113 -3.78 4.36 14.36
CA LEU A 113 -4.47 5.15 15.38
C LEU A 113 -5.09 4.30 16.50
N TYR A 114 -5.64 3.12 16.14
CA TYR A 114 -6.26 2.20 17.10
C TYR A 114 -5.34 1.07 17.57
N PHE A 115 -4.06 1.04 17.16
CA PHE A 115 -3.08 0.00 17.49
C PHE A 115 -3.55 -1.43 17.13
N LEU A 116 -3.96 -1.63 15.88
CA LEU A 116 -4.23 -2.99 15.38
C LEU A 116 -2.96 -3.83 15.42
N THR A 117 -3.02 -4.97 16.12
CA THR A 117 -1.89 -5.91 16.21
C THR A 117 -1.41 -6.38 14.85
N GLU A 118 -2.31 -6.54 13.90
CA GLU A 118 -2.03 -6.94 12.54
C GLU A 118 -1.25 -5.88 11.76
N ALA A 119 -1.39 -4.59 12.12
CA ALA A 119 -0.58 -3.50 11.60
C ALA A 119 0.82 -3.44 12.24
N LEU A 120 0.96 -3.97 13.47
CA LEU A 120 2.23 -4.07 14.19
C LEU A 120 3.07 -5.30 13.78
N THR A 121 2.43 -6.32 13.22
CA THR A 121 3.10 -7.49 12.64
C THR A 121 3.38 -7.32 11.16
N GLY A 122 4.25 -8.14 10.58
CA GLY A 122 4.50 -8.16 9.13
C GLY A 122 3.34 -8.70 8.29
N GLN A 123 2.17 -8.98 8.89
CA GLN A 123 1.02 -9.55 8.18
C GLN A 123 0.56 -8.67 7.02
N TRP A 124 0.41 -7.36 7.26
CA TRP A 124 -0.03 -6.43 6.22
C TRP A 124 0.94 -6.37 5.03
N LEU A 125 2.24 -6.55 5.30
CA LEU A 125 3.28 -6.52 4.29
C LEU A 125 3.27 -7.81 3.45
N ARG A 126 2.96 -8.96 4.06
CA ARG A 126 2.71 -10.22 3.32
C ARG A 126 1.49 -10.12 2.40
N ASP A 127 0.41 -9.52 2.89
CA ASP A 127 -0.82 -9.34 2.12
C ASP A 127 -0.56 -8.47 0.89
N ILE A 128 0.19 -7.38 1.06
CA ILE A 128 0.64 -6.53 -0.05
C ILE A 128 1.60 -7.26 -0.99
N ALA A 129 2.53 -8.06 -0.48
CA ALA A 129 3.43 -8.86 -1.30
C ALA A 129 2.68 -9.81 -2.23
N ALA A 130 1.60 -10.43 -1.74
CA ALA A 130 0.75 -11.29 -2.56
C ALA A 130 0.02 -10.50 -3.66
N ILE A 131 -0.42 -9.28 -3.35
CA ILE A 131 -1.13 -8.40 -4.28
C ILE A 131 -0.21 -7.85 -5.37
N ILE A 132 1.04 -7.49 -5.03
CA ILE A 132 1.96 -6.87 -5.98
C ILE A 132 2.75 -7.88 -6.83
N ARG A 133 2.81 -9.15 -6.41
CA ARG A 133 3.54 -10.21 -7.14
C ARG A 133 3.26 -10.24 -8.66
N PRO A 134 2.03 -10.04 -9.17
CA PRO A 134 1.77 -9.97 -10.61
C PRO A 134 2.45 -8.79 -11.33
N TYR A 135 2.75 -7.71 -10.62
CA TYR A 135 3.36 -6.48 -11.15
C TYR A 135 4.88 -6.47 -10.96
N SER A 136 5.36 -6.98 -9.83
CA SER A 136 6.79 -7.10 -9.54
C SER A 136 7.06 -8.24 -8.55
N ASP A 137 7.71 -9.30 -9.05
CA ASP A 137 8.11 -10.43 -8.20
C ASP A 137 9.27 -10.07 -7.26
N GLY A 138 10.21 -9.22 -7.72
CA GLY A 138 11.34 -8.77 -6.89
C GLY A 138 10.92 -7.93 -5.69
N TYR A 139 9.95 -7.02 -5.85
CA TYR A 139 9.41 -6.28 -4.71
C TYR A 139 8.55 -7.17 -3.81
N ALA A 140 7.84 -8.16 -4.36
CA ALA A 140 7.11 -9.13 -3.56
C ALA A 140 8.05 -9.97 -2.66
N THR A 141 9.24 -10.35 -3.14
CA THR A 141 10.24 -11.04 -2.30
C THR A 141 10.81 -10.14 -1.22
N ILE A 142 11.13 -8.87 -1.55
CA ILE A 142 11.61 -7.89 -0.55
C ILE A 142 10.56 -7.70 0.55
N PHE A 143 9.30 -7.48 0.19
CA PHE A 143 8.22 -7.32 1.17
C PHE A 143 8.04 -8.57 2.04
N GLN A 144 8.21 -9.77 1.49
CA GLN A 144 8.17 -11.00 2.28
C GLN A 144 9.35 -11.13 3.26
N GLU A 145 10.56 -10.77 2.85
CA GLU A 145 11.73 -10.81 3.74
C GLU A 145 11.60 -9.79 4.88
N GLU A 146 11.20 -8.56 4.55
CA GLU A 146 10.99 -7.51 5.55
C GLU A 146 9.83 -7.86 6.49
N SER A 147 8.79 -8.54 6.01
CA SER A 147 7.69 -8.98 6.86
C SER A 147 8.13 -9.92 7.99
N LYS A 148 9.18 -10.73 7.74
CA LYS A 148 9.73 -11.64 8.76
C LYS A 148 10.49 -10.87 9.82
N LYS A 149 11.27 -9.85 9.42
CA LYS A 149 11.99 -8.98 10.36
C LYS A 149 11.03 -8.25 11.29
N ILE A 150 9.92 -7.72 10.75
CA ILE A 150 8.87 -7.07 11.55
C ILE A 150 8.24 -8.06 12.53
N ASP A 151 7.95 -9.30 12.11
CA ASP A 151 7.42 -10.33 13.01
C ASP A 151 8.40 -10.69 14.15
N GLU A 152 9.70 -10.79 13.84
CA GLU A 152 10.75 -11.03 14.83
C GLU A 152 10.86 -9.88 15.84
N GLU A 153 10.82 -8.63 15.38
CA GLU A 153 10.80 -7.44 16.23
C GLU A 153 9.55 -7.42 17.13
N ALA A 154 8.37 -7.69 16.57
CA ALA A 154 7.12 -7.75 17.32
C ALA A 154 7.15 -8.86 18.38
N ALA A 155 7.69 -10.04 18.07
CA ALA A 155 7.84 -11.14 19.01
C ALA A 155 8.80 -10.79 20.16
N LEU A 156 9.93 -10.13 19.85
CA LEU A 156 10.86 -9.63 20.87
C LEU A 156 10.21 -8.59 21.78
N ALA A 157 9.42 -7.67 21.22
CA ALA A 157 8.69 -6.67 22.00
C ALA A 157 7.68 -7.33 22.95
N GLN A 158 6.91 -8.32 22.47
CA GLN A 158 5.98 -9.09 23.31
C GLN A 158 6.70 -9.84 24.43
N TYR A 159 7.83 -10.48 24.12
CA TYR A 159 8.64 -11.20 25.11
C TYR A 159 9.15 -10.27 26.23
N ARG A 160 9.56 -9.04 25.90
CA ARG A 160 9.97 -8.04 26.91
C ARG A 160 8.84 -7.66 27.85
N VAL A 161 7.64 -7.44 27.32
CA VAL A 161 6.45 -7.16 28.15
C VAL A 161 6.14 -8.35 29.05
N TYR A 162 6.24 -9.57 28.55
CA TYR A 162 6.05 -10.76 29.37
C TYR A 162 7.09 -10.87 30.50
N GLN A 163 8.37 -10.57 30.22
CA GLN A 163 9.43 -10.58 31.23
C GLN A 163 9.25 -9.51 32.31
N SER A 164 8.78 -8.31 31.95
CA SER A 164 8.56 -7.22 32.91
C SER A 164 7.36 -7.46 33.82
N LEU A 165 6.37 -8.24 33.37
CA LEU A 165 5.21 -8.64 34.16
C LEU A 165 5.46 -9.85 35.08
N ARG A 166 6.64 -10.48 34.99
CA ARG A 166 6.99 -11.66 35.79
C ARG A 166 7.30 -11.26 37.24
N PRO A 167 6.59 -11.79 38.25
CA PRO A 167 6.87 -11.48 39.65
C PRO A 167 8.30 -11.91 40.04
N GLY A 168 9.10 -10.98 40.55
CA GLY A 168 10.48 -11.24 41.03
C GLY A 168 11.61 -10.94 40.04
N SER A 169 11.35 -10.36 38.87
CA SER A 169 12.41 -9.92 37.95
C SER A 169 13.00 -8.57 38.39
N ALA A 170 14.07 -8.61 39.17
CA ALA A 170 14.96 -7.47 39.32
C ALA A 170 15.81 -7.32 38.04
N THR A 171 15.26 -6.74 36.98
CA THR A 171 16.04 -6.45 35.77
C THR A 171 16.04 -4.95 35.52
N THR A 172 17.06 -4.29 36.09
CA THR A 172 17.36 -2.85 35.94
C THR A 172 18.00 -2.50 34.60
N GLN A 173 18.19 -3.44 33.66
CA GLN A 173 18.75 -3.11 32.35
C GLN A 173 17.96 -3.80 31.25
N ALA A 174 17.10 -3.01 30.60
CA ALA A 174 16.60 -3.35 29.27
C ALA A 174 17.82 -3.48 28.34
N PRO A 175 17.99 -4.59 27.60
CA PRO A 175 19.00 -4.66 26.56
C PRO A 175 18.75 -3.52 25.57
N ALA A 176 19.76 -2.69 25.33
CA ALA A 176 19.69 -1.60 24.38
C ALA A 176 19.22 -2.14 23.02
N LEU A 177 18.21 -1.49 22.43
CA LEU A 177 17.79 -1.72 21.05
C LEU A 177 18.93 -1.27 20.14
N THR A 178 19.86 -2.17 19.86
CA THR A 178 20.86 -2.00 18.79
C THR A 178 20.37 -2.58 17.46
N GLY A 179 19.12 -3.06 17.39
CA GLY A 179 18.49 -3.45 16.14
C GLY A 179 17.98 -2.20 15.43
N GLU A 180 18.42 -2.00 14.19
CA GLU A 180 17.76 -1.07 13.26
C GLU A 180 16.28 -1.42 13.23
N SER A 181 15.43 -0.57 13.83
CA SER A 181 13.98 -0.66 13.67
C SER A 181 13.69 -0.76 12.18
N SER A 182 12.95 -1.79 11.76
CA SER A 182 12.63 -1.97 10.33
C SER A 182 12.11 -0.65 9.76
N SER A 183 12.83 -0.12 8.76
CA SER A 183 12.53 1.18 8.14
C SER A 183 11.23 1.16 7.31
N TRP A 184 10.60 -0.01 7.20
CA TRP A 184 9.44 -0.24 6.35
C TRP A 184 8.14 0.11 7.06
N ASN A 185 7.53 1.21 6.63
CA ASN A 185 6.16 1.59 6.99
C ASN A 185 5.23 1.54 5.78
N TYR A 186 3.91 1.57 6.02
CA TYR A 186 2.90 1.45 4.96
C TYR A 186 2.98 2.58 3.93
N GLN A 187 3.40 3.79 4.33
CA GLN A 187 3.57 4.93 3.42
C GLN A 187 4.75 4.72 2.45
N LEU A 188 5.87 4.20 2.96
CA LEU A 188 7.04 3.83 2.15
C LEU A 188 6.66 2.75 1.15
N VAL A 189 5.92 1.74 1.61
CA VAL A 189 5.40 0.68 0.74
C VAL A 189 4.53 1.28 -0.35
N ALA A 190 3.51 2.05 -0.01
CA ALA A 190 2.62 2.67 -0.99
C ALA A 190 3.40 3.52 -2.02
N ARG A 191 4.39 4.31 -1.58
CA ARG A 191 5.28 5.06 -2.47
C ARG A 191 6.01 4.12 -3.45
N LYS A 192 6.59 3.03 -2.96
CA LYS A 192 7.27 2.03 -3.82
C LYS A 192 6.32 1.37 -4.81
N ILE A 193 5.08 1.08 -4.41
CA ILE A 193 4.09 0.53 -5.33
C ILE A 193 3.74 1.53 -6.43
N ARG A 194 3.57 2.82 -6.11
CA ARG A 194 3.34 3.86 -7.11
C ARG A 194 4.51 3.95 -8.10
N GLU A 195 5.75 3.93 -7.62
CA GLU A 195 6.95 3.91 -8.46
C GLU A 195 6.97 2.69 -9.42
N ILE A 196 6.62 1.50 -8.92
CA ILE A 196 6.56 0.28 -9.73
C ILE A 196 5.52 0.39 -10.85
N LEU A 197 4.36 0.94 -10.54
CA LEU A 197 3.26 1.08 -11.50
C LEU A 197 3.56 2.15 -12.55
N GLU A 198 4.22 3.24 -12.17
CA GLU A 198 4.63 4.32 -13.08
C GLU A 198 5.74 3.86 -14.04
N GLN A 199 6.63 2.97 -13.59
CA GLN A 199 7.70 2.41 -14.42
C GLN A 199 7.23 1.29 -15.36
N GLN A 200 5.97 0.83 -15.28
CA GLN A 200 5.45 -0.13 -16.24
C GLN A 200 5.09 0.57 -17.57
N PRO A 201 5.72 0.20 -18.70
CA PRO A 201 5.24 0.66 -20.00
C PRO A 201 3.85 0.10 -20.27
N GLU A 202 2.94 0.96 -20.72
CA GLU A 202 1.58 0.66 -21.19
C GLU A 202 1.55 -0.62 -22.06
N HIS A 203 1.25 -1.77 -21.45
CA HIS A 203 0.95 -2.97 -22.21
C HIS A 203 -0.52 -2.92 -22.65
N PRO A 204 -0.82 -3.14 -23.94
CA PRO A 204 -2.16 -2.95 -24.47
C PRO A 204 -3.12 -3.93 -23.80
N THR A 205 -4.15 -3.36 -23.18
CA THR A 205 -5.28 -4.10 -22.61
C THR A 205 -5.83 -5.09 -23.64
N SER A 206 -5.78 -6.38 -23.33
CA SER A 206 -6.38 -7.40 -24.19
C SER A 206 -7.89 -7.18 -24.20
N ARG A 207 -8.42 -6.72 -25.33
CA ARG A 207 -9.86 -6.57 -25.58
C ARG A 207 -10.58 -7.87 -25.24
N GLY A 208 -11.60 -7.77 -24.39
CA GLY A 208 -12.49 -8.88 -24.07
C GLY A 208 -13.12 -9.46 -25.32
N VAL A 209 -12.81 -10.72 -25.61
CA VAL A 209 -13.50 -11.51 -26.64
C VAL A 209 -14.86 -11.91 -26.07
N LYS A 210 -15.92 -11.26 -26.58
CA LYS A 210 -17.32 -11.69 -26.40
C LYS A 210 -17.45 -13.16 -26.83
N ARG A 211 -17.66 -14.07 -25.89
CA ARG A 211 -18.12 -15.44 -26.19
C ARG A 211 -19.62 -15.39 -26.43
N GLY A 212 -20.03 -15.36 -27.69
CA GLY A 212 -21.40 -15.66 -28.08
C GLY A 212 -21.68 -17.14 -27.87
N ALA A 213 -22.72 -17.42 -27.08
CA ALA A 213 -23.33 -18.73 -26.96
C ALA A 213 -24.07 -19.07 -28.26
N GLY A 214 -23.88 -20.29 -28.74
CA GLY A 214 -24.57 -20.86 -29.89
C GLY A 214 -24.41 -22.38 -29.86
N PHE A 215 -25.16 -23.00 -28.96
CA PHE A 215 -25.42 -24.44 -28.96
C PHE A 215 -26.36 -24.75 -30.13
N LEU A 216 -25.96 -25.63 -31.05
CA LEU A 216 -26.88 -26.56 -31.72
C LEU A 216 -26.12 -27.84 -32.07
N ALA A 217 -26.68 -28.95 -31.60
CA ALA A 217 -26.30 -30.32 -31.89
C ALA A 217 -26.86 -30.76 -33.25
N GLY A 218 -26.17 -31.69 -33.90
CA GLY A 218 -26.61 -32.36 -35.12
C GLY A 218 -25.61 -33.43 -35.49
N ASP A 219 -26.08 -34.68 -35.47
CA ASP A 219 -25.34 -35.92 -35.62
C ASP A 219 -24.88 -36.23 -37.06
N ASP A 220 -23.83 -37.07 -37.08
CA ASP A 220 -23.55 -38.19 -37.98
C ASP A 220 -22.89 -38.05 -39.38
N GLU A 221 -22.05 -39.07 -39.57
CA GLU A 221 -21.48 -39.69 -40.77
C GLU A 221 -20.22 -39.15 -41.48
N SER A 222 -19.42 -40.18 -41.81
CA SER A 222 -18.03 -40.25 -42.22
C SER A 222 -17.71 -39.63 -43.56
N SER A 223 -16.51 -39.06 -43.68
CA SER A 223 -15.59 -39.33 -44.81
C SER A 223 -14.18 -38.84 -44.48
N GLU A 224 -13.20 -39.70 -44.74
CA GLU A 224 -11.79 -39.39 -44.71
C GLU A 224 -11.46 -38.27 -45.68
N GLU A 225 -10.97 -37.13 -45.20
CA GLU A 225 -10.19 -36.23 -46.04
C GLU A 225 -9.20 -35.40 -45.22
N GLN A 226 -7.99 -35.36 -45.74
CA GLN A 226 -6.81 -34.69 -45.22
C GLN A 226 -7.03 -33.18 -45.21
N GLN A 227 -6.73 -32.49 -44.10
CA GLN A 227 -6.12 -31.13 -43.98
C GLN A 227 -6.40 -30.51 -42.56
N PRO A 228 -5.77 -29.40 -42.17
CA PRO A 228 -4.49 -29.34 -41.48
C PRO A 228 -4.65 -29.01 -39.98
N LYS A 229 -3.75 -29.55 -39.14
CA LYS A 229 -3.65 -29.19 -37.72
C LYS A 229 -3.45 -27.68 -37.56
N LYS A 230 -4.41 -27.00 -36.93
CA LYS A 230 -4.36 -25.58 -36.54
C LYS A 230 -3.06 -25.30 -35.77
N LYS A 231 -2.12 -24.60 -36.41
CA LYS A 231 -0.85 -24.16 -35.81
C LYS A 231 -1.16 -23.21 -34.66
N ARG A 232 -0.90 -23.66 -33.42
CA ARG A 232 -0.63 -22.77 -32.29
C ARG A 232 0.44 -21.78 -32.74
N GLY A 233 0.21 -20.48 -32.57
CA GLY A 233 1.18 -19.44 -32.89
C GLY A 233 2.55 -19.82 -32.34
N SER A 234 3.49 -20.09 -33.24
CA SER A 234 4.84 -20.55 -32.91
C SER A 234 5.56 -19.43 -32.17
N ARG A 235 5.61 -19.49 -30.84
CA ARG A 235 6.67 -18.80 -30.08
C ARG A 235 7.99 -19.33 -30.64
N THR A 236 8.72 -18.48 -31.35
CA THR A 236 10.03 -18.79 -31.92
C THR A 236 10.89 -19.45 -30.84
N ARG A 237 11.22 -20.72 -31.05
CA ARG A 237 12.11 -21.48 -30.16
C ARG A 237 13.54 -21.18 -30.57
N CYS A 238 14.42 -21.01 -29.60
CA CYS A 238 15.84 -20.90 -29.88
C CYS A 238 16.35 -22.17 -30.57
N LYS A 239 17.04 -22.02 -31.71
CA LYS A 239 17.53 -23.15 -32.51
C LYS A 239 18.58 -24.00 -31.79
N ALA A 240 19.28 -23.45 -30.79
CA ALA A 240 20.29 -24.17 -30.03
C ALA A 240 19.73 -24.88 -28.78
N CYS A 241 18.99 -24.17 -27.92
CA CYS A 241 18.53 -24.75 -26.65
C CYS A 241 17.06 -25.24 -26.67
N GLY A 242 16.30 -24.93 -27.74
CA GLY A 242 14.91 -25.33 -27.90
C GLY A 242 13.91 -24.59 -27.00
N ILE A 243 14.38 -23.66 -26.16
CA ILE A 243 13.55 -22.89 -25.22
C ILE A 243 12.83 -21.76 -25.98
N PRO A 244 11.52 -21.55 -25.77
CA PRO A 244 10.78 -20.45 -26.37
C PRO A 244 11.10 -19.11 -25.70
N GLY A 245 11.06 -18.01 -26.46
CA GLY A 245 11.10 -16.66 -25.90
C GLY A 245 12.47 -15.97 -25.91
N HIS A 246 13.48 -16.53 -26.58
CA HIS A 246 14.73 -15.83 -26.88
C HIS A 246 15.31 -16.26 -28.23
N GLU A 247 16.09 -15.36 -28.83
CA GLU A 247 16.87 -15.62 -30.05
C GLU A 247 18.24 -16.22 -29.72
N LEU A 248 18.88 -16.88 -30.70
CA LEU A 248 20.17 -17.54 -30.54
C LEU A 248 21.24 -16.61 -29.93
N SER A 249 21.25 -15.34 -30.32
CA SER A 249 22.20 -14.32 -29.86
C SER A 249 22.12 -14.03 -28.35
N ASN A 250 20.97 -14.29 -27.72
CA ASN A 250 20.71 -14.03 -26.30
C ASN A 250 20.59 -15.33 -25.49
N CYS A 251 21.08 -16.45 -26.03
CA CYS A 251 20.95 -17.75 -25.39
C CYS A 251 22.00 -17.94 -24.27
N TRP A 252 21.56 -17.92 -23.00
CA TRP A 252 22.42 -18.15 -21.82
C TRP A 252 22.98 -19.57 -21.70
N THR A 253 22.45 -20.51 -22.48
CA THR A 253 22.94 -21.89 -22.53
C THR A 253 24.12 -22.03 -23.50
N VAL A 254 24.19 -21.19 -24.53
CA VAL A 254 25.27 -21.17 -25.55
C VAL A 254 26.38 -20.19 -25.15
N PHE A 255 25.99 -19.01 -24.65
CA PHE A 255 26.89 -17.96 -24.21
C PHE A 255 26.82 -17.87 -22.68
N GLU A 256 27.81 -18.48 -22.02
CA GLU A 256 27.84 -18.52 -20.55
C GLU A 256 28.04 -17.13 -19.93
N GLU A 257 28.70 -16.23 -20.65
CA GLU A 257 28.96 -14.83 -20.25
C GLU A 257 27.67 -14.01 -20.07
N LEU A 258 26.60 -14.37 -20.77
CA LEU A 258 25.30 -13.68 -20.69
C LEU A 258 24.43 -14.17 -19.54
N ARG A 259 24.90 -15.18 -18.80
CA ARG A 259 24.14 -15.77 -17.69
C ARG A 259 24.27 -14.86 -16.47
N PRO A 260 23.16 -14.39 -15.88
CA PRO A 260 23.19 -13.70 -14.59
C PRO A 260 23.82 -14.60 -13.52
N ALA A 261 24.66 -14.02 -12.66
CA ALA A 261 25.44 -14.75 -11.65
C ALA A 261 24.57 -15.57 -10.67
N GLN A 262 23.31 -15.15 -10.50
CA GLN A 262 22.33 -15.77 -9.61
C GLN A 262 21.67 -17.04 -10.18
N ILE A 263 21.87 -17.36 -11.46
CA ILE A 263 21.24 -18.51 -12.12
C ILE A 263 22.26 -19.65 -12.29
N GLY A 264 21.98 -20.79 -11.66
CA GLY A 264 22.82 -21.99 -11.75
C GLY A 264 22.85 -22.62 -13.16
N LYS A 265 23.94 -23.35 -13.46
CA LYS A 265 24.11 -24.06 -14.74
C LYS A 265 23.13 -25.24 -14.83
N ASN A 266 22.29 -25.25 -15.87
CA ASN A 266 21.44 -26.41 -16.19
C ASN A 266 22.18 -27.39 -17.10
N ASN A 267 22.79 -28.41 -16.49
CA ASN A 267 23.61 -29.41 -17.19
C ASN A 267 22.86 -30.13 -18.33
N LYS A 268 21.56 -30.43 -18.15
CA LYS A 268 20.74 -31.12 -19.18
C LYS A 268 20.51 -30.25 -20.42
N ALA A 269 20.37 -28.94 -20.24
CA ALA A 269 20.21 -28.01 -21.36
C ALA A 269 21.53 -27.83 -22.12
N TYR A 270 22.64 -27.82 -21.39
CA TYR A 270 23.98 -27.70 -21.95
C TYR A 270 24.36 -28.93 -22.81
N GLU A 271 24.10 -30.14 -22.33
CA GLU A 271 24.31 -31.37 -23.11
C GLU A 271 23.49 -31.39 -24.41
N LYS A 272 22.26 -30.89 -24.38
CA LYS A 272 21.41 -30.78 -25.58
C LYS A 272 21.97 -29.78 -26.59
N VAL A 273 22.44 -28.62 -26.12
CA VAL A 273 23.09 -27.61 -26.96
C VAL A 273 24.38 -28.18 -27.58
N GLN A 274 25.19 -28.91 -26.81
CA GLN A 274 26.41 -29.53 -27.33
C GLN A 274 26.11 -30.61 -28.37
N LYS A 275 25.06 -31.41 -28.19
CA LYS A 275 24.60 -32.37 -29.21
C LYS A 275 24.11 -31.66 -30.47
N ALA A 276 23.27 -30.63 -30.33
CA ALA A 276 22.78 -29.84 -31.46
C ALA A 276 23.92 -29.14 -32.23
N LEU A 277 24.96 -28.66 -31.54
CA LEU A 277 26.13 -28.08 -32.19
C LEU A 277 27.01 -29.10 -32.92
N LYS A 278 27.02 -30.36 -32.49
CA LYS A 278 27.70 -31.46 -33.19
C LYS A 278 26.92 -31.94 -34.40
N GLU A 279 25.59 -31.95 -34.29
CA GLU A 279 24.69 -32.43 -35.34
C GLU A 279 24.49 -31.39 -36.47
N ASP A 280 24.51 -30.09 -36.16
CA ASP A 280 24.28 -29.01 -37.13
C ASP A 280 25.51 -28.09 -37.34
N PRO A 281 26.34 -28.35 -38.39
CA PRO A 281 27.49 -27.49 -38.73
C PRO A 281 27.10 -26.04 -39.07
N SER A 282 25.89 -25.84 -39.58
CA SER A 282 25.34 -24.51 -39.90
C SER A 282 25.00 -23.70 -38.63
N LEU A 283 24.55 -24.37 -37.57
CA LEU A 283 24.30 -23.76 -36.27
C LEU A 283 25.62 -23.36 -35.61
N GLN A 284 26.64 -24.21 -35.70
CA GLN A 284 27.98 -23.95 -35.18
C GLN A 284 28.63 -22.74 -35.85
N LYS A 285 28.53 -22.61 -37.19
CA LYS A 285 29.00 -21.42 -37.92
C LYS A 285 28.33 -20.13 -37.42
N LYS A 286 27.02 -20.16 -37.18
CA LYS A 286 26.28 -18.99 -36.66
C LYS A 286 26.69 -18.62 -35.24
N VAL A 287 26.91 -19.60 -34.37
CA VAL A 287 27.41 -19.34 -33.00
C VAL A 287 28.81 -18.74 -33.04
N ASN A 288 29.70 -19.26 -33.90
CA ASN A 288 31.05 -18.71 -34.07
C ASN A 288 31.02 -17.29 -34.64
N GLN A 289 30.14 -16.99 -35.60
CA GLN A 289 29.97 -15.64 -36.13
C GLN A 289 29.55 -14.65 -35.03
N ILE A 290 28.61 -15.05 -34.16
CA ILE A 290 28.14 -14.23 -33.04
C ILE A 290 29.27 -14.01 -32.02
N ARG A 291 30.13 -15.01 -31.77
CA ARG A 291 31.32 -14.83 -30.92
C ARG A 291 32.30 -13.82 -31.51
N ILE A 292 32.54 -13.88 -32.82
CA ILE A 292 33.47 -12.97 -33.50
C ILE A 292 32.95 -11.52 -33.47
N THR A 293 31.67 -11.30 -33.75
CA THR A 293 31.08 -9.95 -33.69
C THR A 293 31.15 -9.36 -32.29
N ARG A 294 30.88 -10.16 -31.24
CA ARG A 294 30.97 -9.67 -29.85
C ARG A 294 32.39 -9.30 -29.42
N ASN A 295 33.37 -10.12 -29.78
CA ASN A 295 34.78 -9.83 -29.49
C ASN A 295 35.30 -8.58 -30.22
N GLN A 296 34.65 -8.16 -31.31
CA GLN A 296 34.95 -6.89 -31.99
C GLN A 296 34.29 -5.69 -31.30
N ASP A 297 33.09 -5.87 -30.74
CA ASP A 297 32.39 -4.83 -29.98
C ASP A 297 33.04 -4.56 -28.61
N GLU A 298 33.65 -5.57 -27.97
CA GLU A 298 34.39 -5.38 -26.70
C GLU A 298 35.78 -4.73 -26.86
N LYS A 299 36.30 -4.61 -28.08
CA LYS A 299 37.59 -3.96 -28.39
C LYS A 299 37.47 -2.50 -28.86
N LYS A 300 36.26 -1.97 -28.94
CA LYS A 300 35.97 -0.56 -29.19
C LYS A 300 35.63 0.14 -27.89
#